data_AF-A0AAV9B0N5-F1
#
_entry.id   AF-A0AAV9B0N5-F1
#
_cell.length_a   1.000
_cell.length_b   1.000
_cell.length_c   1.000
_cell.angle_alpha   90.00
_cell.angle_beta   90.00
_cell.angle_gamma   90.00
#
_symmetry.space_group_name_H-M   'P 1'
#
loop_
_entity.id
_entity.type
_entity.pdbx_description
1 polymer ?
#
loop_
_entity_poly.entity_id
_entity_poly.type
_entity_poly.pdbx_seq_one_letter_code
_entity_poly.pdbx_strand_id
1 'polypeptide(L)'
;MVKTAVFTGTQNGLKIKTWGRPSDSYVKGVVFEHAMMQNVQNPIIITQNYCPGNKNCPDQYSRVKISEVTYNDVRGSSTMPVVVNFDYSPTRPCSGIGLHDIQLTCNNGPARAFCKHAGGSIAGDVVPPSCLRF
;
A
#
# COMPACT_ATOMS: atom_id res chain seq x y z
N MET A 1 7.38 12.32 5.16
CA MET A 1 6.01 12.66 4.74
C MET A 1 6.02 12.98 3.26
N VAL A 2 5.00 12.56 2.52
CA VAL A 2 4.70 13.05 1.17
C VAL A 2 3.35 13.73 1.25
N LYS A 3 3.26 14.97 0.77
CA LYS A 3 2.06 15.80 0.86
C LYS A 3 1.79 16.47 -0.48
N THR A 4 0.54 16.51 -0.90
CA THR A 4 0.07 17.20 -2.11
C THR A 4 0.81 16.72 -3.37
N ALA A 5 0.39 15.57 -3.89
CA ALA A 5 1.00 14.96 -5.07
C ALA A 5 -0.06 14.54 -6.09
N VAL A 6 0.23 14.72 -7.38
CA VAL A 6 -0.60 14.23 -8.48
C VAL A 6 0.19 13.18 -9.26
N PHE A 7 -0.38 11.99 -9.41
CA PHE A 7 0.17 10.89 -10.18
C PHE A 7 -0.69 10.65 -11.41
N THR A 8 -0.13 10.82 -12.61
CA THR A 8 -0.87 10.70 -13.86
C THR A 8 -0.25 9.63 -14.76
N GLY A 9 -1.03 8.62 -15.15
CA GLY A 9 -0.62 7.55 -16.05
C GLY A 9 0.54 6.67 -15.54
N THR A 10 0.86 6.75 -14.25
CA THR A 10 1.99 6.02 -13.67
C THR A 10 1.66 4.56 -13.39
N GLN A 11 2.70 3.72 -13.33
CA GLN A 11 2.52 2.33 -12.89
C GLN A 11 2.15 2.25 -11.40
N ASN A 12 2.64 3.16 -10.56
CA ASN A 12 2.40 3.14 -9.11
C ASN A 12 2.16 4.57 -8.62
N GLY A 13 1.30 4.72 -7.62
CA GLY A 13 1.18 5.93 -6.83
C GLY A 13 2.07 5.85 -5.59
N LEU A 14 1.46 5.71 -4.42
CA LEU A 14 2.11 5.65 -3.13
C LEU A 14 2.60 4.22 -2.86
N LYS A 15 3.91 3.99 -2.90
CA LYS A 15 4.50 2.66 -2.76
C LYS A 15 5.56 2.56 -1.67
N ILE A 16 5.42 1.57 -0.80
CA ILE A 16 6.50 1.05 0.05
C ILE A 16 6.86 -0.35 -0.43
N LYS A 17 8.15 -0.63 -0.59
CA LYS A 17 8.66 -1.96 -0.96
C LYS A 17 9.85 -2.33 -0.10
N THR A 18 9.88 -3.56 0.42
CA THR A 18 11.04 -4.09 1.14
C THR A 18 11.53 -5.37 0.51
N TRP A 19 12.85 -5.56 0.53
CA TRP A 19 13.49 -6.75 -0.02
C TRP A 19 13.20 -7.96 0.86
N GLY A 20 12.89 -9.10 0.24
CA GLY A 20 12.65 -10.38 0.91
C GLY A 20 13.92 -10.99 1.48
N ARG A 21 14.51 -10.41 2.54
CA ARG A 21 15.65 -10.99 3.26
C ARG A 21 15.54 -10.72 4.76
N PRO A 22 16.27 -11.48 5.61
CA PRO A 22 16.49 -11.11 6.99
C PRO A 22 17.05 -9.70 7.11
N SER A 23 16.50 -8.96 8.06
CA SER A 23 16.86 -7.59 8.36
C SER A 23 16.29 -7.26 9.72
N ASP A 24 16.98 -6.40 10.46
CA ASP A 24 16.46 -5.77 11.67
C ASP A 24 16.12 -4.29 11.43
N SER A 25 16.11 -3.86 10.15
CA SER A 25 15.72 -2.52 9.74
C SER A 25 14.22 -2.29 9.89
N TYR A 26 13.82 -1.03 9.89
CA TYR A 26 12.43 -0.63 10.02
C TYR A 26 12.07 0.56 9.13
N VAL A 27 10.77 0.68 8.86
CA VAL A 27 10.11 1.84 8.25
C VAL A 27 9.00 2.22 9.22
N LYS A 28 9.03 3.46 9.72
CA LYS A 28 8.12 3.90 10.77
C LYS A 28 7.65 5.33 10.53
N GLY A 29 6.39 5.64 10.86
CA GLY A 29 5.87 7.00 10.88
C GLY A 29 5.73 7.61 9.48
N VAL A 30 5.43 6.79 8.47
CA VAL A 30 5.28 7.27 7.09
C VAL A 30 3.89 7.84 6.91
N VAL A 31 3.80 9.07 6.43
CA VAL A 31 2.54 9.74 6.12
C VAL A 31 2.51 10.12 4.65
N PHE A 32 1.45 9.69 3.98
CA PHE A 32 1.06 10.13 2.63
C PHE A 32 -0.26 10.89 2.73
N GLU A 33 -0.29 12.12 2.23
CA GLU A 33 -1.43 13.03 2.41
C GLU A 33 -1.76 13.83 1.14
N HIS A 34 -3.05 14.02 0.84
CA HIS A 34 -3.56 14.80 -0.29
C HIS A 34 -3.00 14.33 -1.65
N ALA A 35 -3.18 13.04 -1.95
CA ALA A 35 -2.68 12.45 -3.19
C ALA A 35 -3.81 12.25 -4.20
N MET A 36 -3.63 12.76 -5.42
CA MET A 36 -4.55 12.57 -6.54
C MET A 36 -4.01 11.58 -7.56
N MET A 37 -4.83 10.58 -7.89
CA MET A 37 -4.51 9.49 -8.81
C MET A 37 -5.29 9.70 -10.11
N GLN A 38 -4.59 9.77 -11.23
CA GLN A 38 -5.19 9.91 -12.55
C GLN A 38 -4.73 8.76 -13.44
N ASN A 39 -5.59 7.76 -13.60
CA ASN A 39 -5.31 6.57 -14.43
C ASN A 39 -4.02 5.83 -14.01
N VAL A 40 -3.79 5.74 -12.70
CA VAL A 40 -2.62 5.05 -12.12
C VAL A 40 -2.87 3.56 -12.08
N GLN A 41 -1.91 2.71 -12.44
CA GLN A 41 -2.16 1.26 -12.42
C GLN A 41 -2.31 0.71 -11.00
N ASN A 42 -1.47 1.15 -10.06
CA ASN A 42 -1.50 0.67 -8.68
C ASN A 42 -1.39 1.85 -7.70
N PRO A 43 -2.51 2.47 -7.31
CA PRO A 43 -2.53 3.68 -6.49
C PRO A 43 -1.82 3.57 -5.14
N ILE A 44 -2.16 2.56 -4.33
CA ILE A 44 -1.59 2.36 -2.99
C ILE A 44 -1.03 0.95 -2.89
N ILE A 45 0.29 0.84 -2.62
CA ILE A 45 0.98 -0.45 -2.48
C ILE A 45 1.90 -0.46 -1.26
N ILE A 46 1.84 -1.56 -0.51
CA ILE A 46 2.94 -2.03 0.33
C ILE A 46 3.23 -3.47 -0.03
N THR A 47 4.46 -3.78 -0.40
CA THR A 47 4.91 -5.17 -0.62
C THR A 47 6.21 -5.45 0.12
N GLN A 48 6.21 -6.52 0.90
CA GLN A 48 7.38 -6.99 1.62
C GLN A 48 8.09 -8.17 0.95
N ASN A 49 7.63 -8.57 -0.22
CA ASN A 49 8.19 -9.69 -0.98
C ASN A 49 8.86 -9.18 -2.26
N TYR A 50 9.39 -7.96 -2.25
CA TYR A 50 9.95 -7.36 -3.45
C TYR A 50 11.22 -8.10 -3.87
N CYS A 51 11.15 -8.74 -5.04
CA CYS A 51 12.30 -9.31 -5.74
C CYS A 51 12.22 -9.04 -7.26
N PRO A 52 12.86 -7.97 -7.75
CA PRO A 52 12.88 -7.62 -9.17
C PRO A 52 13.61 -8.67 -9.99
N GLY A 53 12.97 -9.10 -11.08
CA GLY A 53 13.52 -10.06 -12.04
C GLY A 53 13.74 -11.47 -11.48
N ASN A 54 13.21 -11.76 -10.30
CA ASN A 54 13.47 -12.99 -9.55
C ASN A 54 14.97 -13.33 -9.39
N LYS A 55 15.83 -12.31 -9.41
CA LYS A 55 17.28 -12.50 -9.31
C LYS A 55 17.72 -12.39 -7.86
N ASN A 56 18.40 -13.42 -7.37
CA ASN A 56 18.95 -13.48 -6.01
C ASN A 56 17.89 -13.20 -4.92
N CYS A 57 16.63 -13.62 -5.15
CA CYS A 57 15.63 -13.62 -4.09
C CYS A 57 16.05 -14.67 -3.07
N PRO A 58 16.25 -14.31 -1.80
CA PRO A 58 16.23 -15.30 -0.75
C PRO A 58 14.85 -15.95 -0.72
N ASP A 59 14.77 -17.25 -0.47
CA ASP A 59 13.50 -17.93 -0.15
C ASP A 59 12.92 -17.51 1.21
N GLN A 60 13.39 -16.38 1.75
CA GLN A 60 13.08 -15.88 3.07
C GLN A 60 12.22 -14.62 2.98
N TYR A 61 11.20 -14.54 3.81
CA TYR A 61 10.36 -13.35 3.88
C TYR A 61 11.12 -12.14 4.44
N SER A 62 10.73 -10.93 4.03
CA SER A 62 11.34 -9.71 4.57
C SER A 62 11.10 -9.61 6.07
N ARG A 63 12.17 -9.33 6.82
CA ARG A 63 12.10 -8.99 8.24
C ARG A 63 12.20 -7.49 8.50
N VAL A 64 11.99 -6.64 7.48
CA VAL A 64 11.86 -5.20 7.74
C VAL A 64 10.55 -4.95 8.50
N LYS A 65 10.63 -4.29 9.66
CA LYS A 65 9.42 -3.92 10.42
C LYS A 65 8.81 -2.66 9.81
N ILE A 66 7.54 -2.72 9.41
CA ILE A 66 6.79 -1.54 8.94
C ILE A 66 5.67 -1.28 9.95
N SER A 67 5.59 -0.04 10.45
CA SER A 67 4.57 0.35 11.42
C SER A 67 4.22 1.82 11.31
N GLU A 68 3.02 2.20 11.76
CA GLU A 68 2.57 3.60 11.80
C GLU A 68 2.64 4.26 10.41
N VAL A 69 1.97 3.64 9.44
CA VAL A 69 1.86 4.16 8.06
C VAL A 69 0.47 4.73 7.87
N THR A 70 0.36 6.01 7.57
CA THR A 70 -0.92 6.70 7.36
C THR A 70 -1.08 7.12 5.92
N TYR A 71 -2.23 6.78 5.34
CA TYR A 71 -2.74 7.30 4.08
C TYR A 71 -3.93 8.20 4.42
N ASN A 72 -3.83 9.48 4.08
CA ASN A 72 -4.86 10.46 4.34
C ASN A 72 -5.25 11.17 3.04
N ASP A 73 -6.54 11.29 2.76
CA ASP A 73 -7.08 12.04 1.62
C ASP A 73 -6.42 11.62 0.29
N VAL A 74 -6.62 10.35 -0.09
CA VAL A 74 -6.10 9.79 -1.35
C VAL A 74 -7.26 9.52 -2.28
N ARG A 75 -7.31 10.21 -3.42
CA ARG A 75 -8.45 10.19 -4.32
C ARG A 75 -8.07 9.94 -5.76
N GLY A 76 -9.02 9.44 -6.55
CA GLY A 76 -8.92 9.41 -8.01
C GLY A 76 -9.11 8.02 -8.60
N SER A 77 -8.50 7.77 -9.76
CA SER A 77 -8.80 6.60 -10.59
C SER A 77 -7.61 5.69 -10.85
N SER A 78 -7.94 4.40 -10.98
CA SER A 78 -7.03 3.33 -11.35
C SER A 78 -7.40 2.71 -12.69
N THR A 79 -6.40 2.16 -13.38
CA THR A 79 -6.61 1.30 -14.55
C THR A 79 -6.63 -0.19 -14.21
N MET A 80 -6.26 -0.57 -12.98
CA MET A 80 -6.38 -1.94 -12.47
C MET A 80 -7.39 -2.05 -11.32
N PRO A 81 -8.12 -3.18 -11.19
CA PRO A 81 -9.14 -3.34 -10.15
C PRO A 81 -8.62 -3.30 -8.71
N VAL A 82 -7.38 -3.74 -8.47
CA VAL A 82 -6.78 -3.75 -7.12
C VAL A 82 -6.13 -2.39 -6.89
N VAL A 83 -6.84 -1.51 -6.18
CA VAL A 83 -6.41 -0.12 -5.99
C VAL A 83 -5.65 0.12 -4.69
N VAL A 84 -5.86 -0.76 -3.71
CA VAL A 84 -5.10 -0.87 -2.47
C VAL A 84 -4.54 -2.28 -2.38
N ASN A 85 -3.22 -2.41 -2.25
CA ASN A 85 -2.54 -3.69 -2.13
C ASN A 85 -1.54 -3.69 -0.98
N PHE A 86 -1.85 -4.43 0.08
CA PHE A 86 -1.00 -4.63 1.24
C PHE A 86 -0.59 -6.10 1.35
N ASP A 87 0.60 -6.42 0.85
CA ASP A 87 1.18 -7.76 0.89
C ASP A 87 2.36 -7.81 1.87
N TYR A 88 2.05 -8.09 3.14
CA TYR A 88 3.03 -8.20 4.21
C TYR A 88 3.57 -9.61 4.39
N SER A 89 4.80 -9.66 4.88
CA SER A 89 5.47 -10.89 5.27
C SER A 89 4.71 -11.58 6.41
N PRO A 90 4.49 -12.91 6.35
CA PRO A 90 3.93 -13.66 7.48
C PRO A 90 4.83 -13.61 8.72
N THR A 91 6.14 -13.40 8.57
CA THR A 91 7.09 -13.37 9.69
C THR A 91 7.15 -11.99 10.37
N ARG A 92 6.65 -10.95 9.70
CA ARG A 92 6.50 -9.59 10.24
C ARG A 92 5.19 -8.95 9.75
N PRO A 93 4.04 -9.40 10.26
CA PRO A 93 2.78 -8.71 10.00
C PRO A 93 2.90 -7.24 10.42
N CYS A 94 2.24 -6.36 9.70
CA CYS A 94 2.24 -4.95 10.09
C CYS A 94 1.20 -4.66 11.17
N SER A 95 1.48 -3.59 11.89
CA SER A 95 0.56 -2.98 12.84
C SER A 95 0.54 -1.48 12.61
N GLY A 96 -0.66 -0.89 12.67
CA GLY A 96 -0.85 0.55 12.58
C GLY A 96 -0.79 1.11 11.15
N ILE A 97 -1.38 0.41 10.17
CA ILE A 97 -1.78 1.08 8.93
C ILE A 97 -3.04 1.91 9.20
N GLY A 98 -3.01 3.20 8.90
CA GLY A 98 -4.17 4.07 8.92
C GLY A 98 -4.64 4.37 7.50
N LEU A 99 -5.91 4.11 7.21
CA LEU A 99 -6.60 4.60 6.02
C LEU A 99 -7.63 5.65 6.43
N HIS A 100 -7.45 6.89 5.97
CA HIS A 100 -8.38 7.99 6.21
C HIS A 100 -8.77 8.65 4.89
N ASP A 101 -10.08 8.77 4.64
CA ASP A 101 -10.65 9.45 3.47
C ASP A 101 -10.03 8.99 2.13
N ILE A 102 -10.14 7.69 1.87
CA ILE A 102 -9.64 7.06 0.65
C ILE A 102 -10.78 6.93 -0.34
N GLN A 103 -10.64 7.52 -1.53
CA GLN A 103 -11.68 7.50 -2.56
C GLN A 103 -11.07 7.10 -3.91
N LEU A 104 -10.89 5.80 -4.11
CA LEU A 104 -10.27 5.24 -5.30
C LEU A 104 -11.28 4.44 -6.13
N THR A 105 -11.35 4.77 -7.41
CA THR A 105 -12.18 4.06 -8.40
C THR A 105 -11.31 3.29 -9.38
N CYS A 106 -11.92 2.38 -10.14
CA CYS A 106 -11.26 1.70 -11.26
C CYS A 106 -12.07 1.98 -12.52
N ASN A 107 -11.40 2.40 -13.59
CA ASN A 107 -12.04 2.70 -14.87
C ASN A 107 -12.59 1.44 -15.55
N ASN A 108 -12.06 0.27 -15.19
CA ASN A 108 -12.33 -1.01 -15.84
C ASN A 108 -13.22 -1.94 -14.99
N GLY A 109 -13.99 -1.39 -14.04
CA GLY A 109 -14.93 -2.15 -13.21
C GLY A 109 -14.82 -1.83 -11.71
N PRO A 110 -15.31 -2.71 -10.82
CA PRO A 110 -15.29 -2.44 -9.39
C PRO A 110 -13.86 -2.41 -8.84
N ALA A 111 -13.55 -1.34 -8.10
CA ALA A 111 -12.31 -1.25 -7.33
C ALA A 111 -12.38 -2.17 -6.11
N ARG A 112 -11.25 -2.76 -5.73
CA ARG A 112 -11.11 -3.63 -4.55
C ARG A 112 -9.78 -3.42 -3.84
N ALA A 113 -9.77 -3.75 -2.56
CA ALA A 113 -8.56 -3.80 -1.74
C ALA A 113 -8.08 -5.26 -1.57
N PHE A 114 -6.77 -5.46 -1.52
CA PHE A 114 -6.14 -6.74 -1.19
C PHE A 114 -5.23 -6.57 0.03
N CYS A 115 -5.37 -7.47 1.00
CA CYS A 115 -4.63 -7.45 2.25
C CYS A 115 -4.15 -8.85 2.60
N LYS A 116 -2.87 -8.98 2.92
CA LYS A 116 -2.25 -10.20 3.43
C LYS A 116 -1.37 -9.82 4.62
N HIS A 117 -1.67 -10.39 5.79
CA HIS A 117 -1.00 -10.08 7.07
C HIS A 117 -0.99 -8.57 7.41
N ALA A 118 -2.07 -7.87 7.05
CA ALA A 118 -2.18 -6.43 7.18
C ALA A 118 -3.24 -6.03 8.23
N GLY A 119 -2.76 -5.45 9.34
CA GLY A 119 -3.60 -4.94 10.42
C GLY A 119 -3.52 -3.43 10.56
N GLY A 120 -4.66 -2.80 10.82
CA GLY A 120 -4.76 -1.35 10.86
C GLY A 120 -6.16 -0.83 11.15
N SER A 121 -6.32 0.48 11.05
CA SER A 121 -7.54 1.21 11.36
C SER A 121 -8.03 2.01 10.16
N ILE A 122 -9.34 2.24 10.14
CA ILE A 122 -10.04 3.01 9.12
C ILE A 122 -10.72 4.19 9.82
N ALA A 123 -10.68 5.36 9.20
CA ALA A 123 -11.41 6.54 9.64
C ALA A 123 -12.02 7.27 8.44
N GLY A 124 -13.20 7.86 8.59
CA GLY A 124 -13.89 8.56 7.49
C GLY A 124 -14.27 7.63 6.35
N ASP A 125 -14.36 8.18 5.13
CA ASP A 125 -14.87 7.45 3.97
C ASP A 125 -13.75 6.67 3.28
N VAL A 126 -13.85 5.34 3.26
CA VAL A 126 -12.89 4.48 2.57
C VAL A 126 -13.59 3.64 1.50
N VAL A 127 -13.36 4.03 0.25
CA VAL A 127 -13.87 3.42 -0.98
C VAL A 127 -12.67 3.06 -1.87
N PRO A 128 -12.54 1.79 -2.30
CA PRO A 128 -13.41 0.65 -1.99
C PRO A 128 -13.29 0.22 -0.51
N PRO A 129 -14.23 -0.62 0.00
CA PRO A 129 -14.14 -1.15 1.35
C PRO A 129 -12.77 -1.76 1.64
N SER A 130 -12.21 -1.38 2.79
CA SER A 130 -10.91 -1.88 3.24
C SER A 130 -10.96 -3.38 3.53
N CYS A 131 -9.81 -4.03 3.41
CA CYS A 131 -9.58 -5.43 3.75
C CYS A 131 -8.72 -5.63 5.01
N LEU A 132 -8.36 -4.53 5.70
CA LEU A 132 -7.56 -4.59 6.93
C LEU A 132 -8.31 -5.41 7.98
N ARG A 133 -7.60 -6.32 8.67
CA ARG A 133 -8.14 -7.15 9.74
C ARG A 133 -7.21 -7.07 10.95
N PHE A 134 -7.81 -7.01 12.15
CA PHE A 134 -7.08 -7.15 13.41
C PHE A 134 -6.73 -8.61 13.68
#